data_AF-T0L0Z6-F1
#
_entry.id   AF-T0L0Z6-F1
#
_cell.length_a   1.000
_cell.length_b   1.000
_cell.length_c   1.000
_cell.angle_alpha   90.00
_cell.angle_beta   90.00
_cell.angle_gamma   90.00
#
_symmetry.space_group_name_H-M   'P 1'
#
loop_
_entity.id
_entity.type
_entity.pdbx_description
1 polymer ?
#
loop_
_entity_poly.entity_id
_entity_poly.type
_entity_poly.pdbx_seq_one_letter_code
_entity_poly.pdbx_strand_id
1 'polypeptide(L)'
;MRFTDGESRLGLRLIVSTHRLSKRKLVRSPPRMVYQTSVKLAKNFFEEEKLDVMNLPTVLTWGVNHLYVAEKSLELLVYRLPLFKDVEKRDRTPESPRGVVRNMGNLFLPRSAESRKVHFFVVRDDGDGPEAATEEGVRGTQKHTASSSKDKYTAHVLLGAQNEGGTPEWFRGTSRIVFAPKMAPQGVHLTQEQLGGWSGDIKGQDAMTDQNVDHGKGREITSMLERFEAMEDFEFVPYLHH
;
A
#
# COMPACT_ATOMS: atom_id res chain seq x y z
N MET A 1 11.98 -11.19 16.23
CA MET A 1 12.85 -12.36 16.06
C MET A 1 14.28 -11.89 16.18
N ARG A 2 15.09 -12.52 17.04
CA ARG A 2 16.54 -12.35 17.04
C ARG A 2 17.08 -13.31 15.99
N PHE A 3 17.78 -12.80 14.99
CA PHE A 3 18.36 -13.59 13.91
C PHE A 3 19.63 -14.25 14.42
N THR A 4 19.84 -15.52 14.07
CA THR A 4 21.06 -16.27 14.36
C THR A 4 22.16 -15.83 13.40
N ASP A 5 23.38 -15.64 13.92
CA ASP A 5 24.56 -15.24 13.14
C ASP A 5 24.74 -16.12 11.89
N GLY A 6 24.60 -15.53 10.70
CA GLY A 6 25.07 -16.10 9.43
C GLY A 6 24.02 -16.33 8.33
N GLU A 7 22.72 -16.29 8.62
CA GLU A 7 21.69 -16.46 7.56
C GLU A 7 21.39 -15.12 6.85
N SER A 8 21.94 -14.95 5.65
CA SER A 8 21.59 -13.79 4.82
C SER A 8 20.19 -13.97 4.23
N ARG A 9 19.30 -13.00 4.44
CA ARG A 9 17.93 -13.03 3.90
C ARG A 9 17.70 -11.85 2.96
N LEU A 10 17.08 -12.11 1.82
CA LEU A 10 16.72 -11.08 0.85
C LEU A 10 15.41 -10.42 1.27
N GLY A 11 15.46 -9.14 1.63
CA GLY A 11 14.30 -8.29 1.87
C GLY A 11 13.95 -7.44 0.65
N LEU A 12 12.71 -6.95 0.60
CA LEU A 12 12.25 -5.99 -0.40
C LEU A 12 11.84 -4.67 0.26
N ARG A 13 12.28 -3.56 -0.32
CA ARG A 13 11.85 -2.21 0.05
C ARG A 13 11.05 -1.64 -1.10
N LEU A 14 9.85 -1.17 -0.82
CA LEU A 14 9.09 -0.37 -1.78
C LEU A 14 9.47 1.10 -1.57
N ILE A 15 9.85 1.77 -2.66
CA ILE A 15 10.06 3.20 -2.72
C ILE A 15 8.96 3.78 -3.61
N VAL A 16 8.37 4.87 -3.14
CA VAL A 16 7.34 5.63 -3.86
C VAL A 16 7.82 7.06 -3.95
N SER A 17 7.82 7.62 -5.15
CA SER A 17 8.28 8.97 -5.43
C SER A 17 7.15 9.75 -6.09
N THR A 18 7.08 11.06 -5.92
CA THR A 18 6.20 11.92 -6.73
C THR A 18 7.00 13.01 -7.40
N HIS A 19 6.55 13.43 -8.57
CA HIS A 19 7.24 14.43 -9.38
C HIS A 19 6.38 15.68 -9.59
N ARG A 20 7.06 16.83 -9.66
CA ARG A 20 6.44 18.10 -10.06
C ARG A 20 6.35 18.14 -11.56
N LEU A 21 5.13 18.18 -12.10
CA LEU A 21 4.91 18.39 -13.52
C LEU A 21 4.49 19.84 -13.79
N SER A 22 5.09 20.45 -14.82
CA SER A 22 4.67 21.77 -15.29
C SER A 22 3.56 21.60 -16.33
N LYS A 23 2.38 22.19 -16.10
CA LYS A 23 1.30 22.25 -17.10
C LYS A 23 1.71 22.96 -18.39
N ARG A 24 2.69 23.86 -18.34
CA ARG A 24 3.07 24.77 -19.46
C ARG A 24 4.45 24.52 -20.04
N LYS A 25 5.33 23.80 -19.34
CA LYS A 25 6.72 23.54 -19.79
C LYS A 25 7.02 22.04 -19.71
N LEU A 26 6.53 21.30 -20.69
CA LEU A 26 6.82 19.87 -20.82
C LEU A 26 8.22 19.57 -21.39
N VAL A 27 8.97 20.59 -21.85
CA VAL A 27 10.09 20.36 -22.80
C VAL A 27 11.44 20.96 -22.36
N ARG A 28 11.52 21.72 -21.25
CA ARG A 28 12.77 22.44 -20.88
C ARG A 28 13.44 22.01 -19.59
N SER A 29 12.85 21.13 -18.81
CA SER A 29 13.47 20.56 -17.61
C SER A 29 12.85 19.20 -17.31
N PRO A 30 13.65 18.18 -16.93
CA PRO A 30 13.11 16.92 -16.48
C PRO A 30 12.20 17.12 -15.24
N PRO A 31 11.19 16.25 -15.05
CA PRO A 31 10.37 16.24 -13.83
C PRO A 31 11.27 16.22 -12.59
N ARG A 32 10.98 17.10 -11.63
CA ARG A 32 11.73 17.18 -10.37
C ARG A 32 10.99 16.36 -9.32
N MET A 33 11.65 15.37 -8.73
CA MET A 33 11.12 14.64 -7.58
C MET A 33 10.84 15.62 -6.43
N VAL A 34 9.64 15.57 -5.87
CA VAL A 34 9.17 16.49 -4.81
C VAL A 34 9.07 15.79 -3.47
N TYR A 35 8.69 14.52 -3.52
CA TYR A 35 8.44 13.72 -2.35
C TYR A 35 8.83 12.27 -2.61
N GLN A 36 9.30 11.62 -1.55
CA GLN A 36 9.71 10.23 -1.59
C GLN A 36 9.37 9.61 -0.23
N THR A 37 8.75 8.44 -0.26
CA THR A 37 8.48 7.62 0.91
C THR A 37 8.89 6.18 0.64
N SER A 38 9.11 5.41 1.70
CA SER A 38 9.49 4.01 1.54
C SER A 38 9.02 3.15 2.70
N VAL A 39 8.83 1.87 2.41
CA VAL A 39 8.47 0.86 3.40
C VAL A 39 9.29 -0.41 3.18
N LYS A 40 9.78 -1.00 4.28
CA LYS A 40 10.33 -2.36 4.27
C LYS A 40 9.18 -3.34 4.34
N LEU A 41 9.11 -4.24 3.37
CA LEU A 41 8.11 -5.28 3.31
C LEU A 41 8.45 -6.38 4.33
N ALA A 42 7.43 -7.03 4.87
CA ALA A 42 7.60 -8.02 5.93
C ALA A 42 8.17 -9.32 5.37
N LYS A 43 7.78 -9.70 4.15
CA LYS A 43 8.30 -10.91 3.51
C LYS A 43 9.80 -10.79 3.23
N ASN A 44 10.55 -11.69 3.84
CA ASN A 44 11.94 -11.96 3.51
C ASN A 44 12.03 -13.29 2.77
N PHE A 45 12.91 -13.36 1.80
CA PHE A 45 13.18 -14.54 1.00
C PHE A 45 14.44 -15.23 1.51
N PHE A 46 14.37 -16.55 1.62
CA PHE A 46 15.55 -17.38 1.87
C PHE A 46 16.44 -17.46 0.63
N GLU A 47 17.70 -17.83 0.80
CA GLU A 47 18.68 -17.94 -0.31
C GLU A 47 18.19 -18.88 -1.44
N GLU A 48 17.41 -19.89 -1.10
CA GLU A 48 16.84 -20.85 -2.07
C GLU A 48 15.53 -20.38 -2.73
N GLU A 49 14.87 -19.36 -2.17
CA GLU A 49 13.62 -18.83 -2.71
C GLU A 49 13.88 -17.89 -3.89
N LYS A 50 13.28 -18.21 -5.03
CA LYS A 50 13.35 -17.35 -6.22
C LYS A 50 12.31 -16.25 -6.14
N LEU A 51 12.75 -15.00 -6.23
CA LEU A 51 11.85 -13.86 -6.44
C LEU A 51 11.35 -13.85 -7.89
N ASP A 52 10.06 -14.09 -8.08
CA ASP A 52 9.41 -13.89 -9.38
C ASP A 52 9.08 -12.40 -9.55
N VAL A 53 9.86 -11.71 -10.37
CA VAL A 53 9.70 -10.28 -10.67
C VAL A 53 8.36 -10.01 -11.39
N MET A 54 7.84 -10.98 -12.15
CA MET A 54 6.54 -10.85 -12.81
C MET A 54 5.37 -11.09 -11.85
N ASN A 55 5.63 -11.73 -10.71
CA ASN A 55 4.63 -12.09 -9.72
C ASN A 55 5.07 -11.75 -8.30
N LEU A 56 5.47 -10.49 -8.11
CA LEU A 56 5.90 -9.95 -6.82
C LEU A 56 4.94 -10.34 -5.68
N PRO A 57 5.46 -10.51 -4.46
CA PRO A 57 4.66 -10.95 -3.32
C PRO A 57 3.70 -9.88 -2.81
N THR A 58 3.48 -8.79 -3.55
CA THR A 58 2.66 -7.67 -3.14
C THR A 58 1.76 -7.19 -4.27
N VAL A 59 0.69 -6.51 -3.90
CA VAL A 59 -0.24 -5.82 -4.80
C VAL A 59 -0.40 -4.39 -4.31
N LEU A 60 -0.26 -3.45 -5.25
CA LEU A 60 -0.42 -2.03 -5.00
C LEU A 60 -1.84 -1.59 -5.37
N THR A 61 -2.48 -0.85 -4.48
CA THR A 61 -3.78 -0.22 -4.73
C THR A 61 -3.71 1.26 -4.39
N TRP A 62 -4.09 2.10 -5.35
CA TRP A 62 -3.98 3.55 -5.24
C TRP A 62 -5.26 4.14 -4.64
N GLY A 63 -5.09 4.97 -3.62
CA GLY A 63 -6.08 5.94 -3.15
C GLY A 63 -5.83 7.32 -3.74
N VAL A 64 -6.58 8.31 -3.26
CA VAL A 64 -6.40 9.72 -3.59
C VAL A 64 -5.13 10.25 -2.92
N ASN A 65 -4.96 9.96 -1.63
CA ASN A 65 -3.87 10.50 -0.81
C ASN A 65 -2.83 9.46 -0.40
N HIS A 66 -3.16 8.17 -0.59
CA HIS A 66 -2.38 7.07 -0.06
C HIS A 66 -2.15 5.96 -1.08
N LEU A 67 -1.04 5.26 -0.94
CA LEU A 67 -0.81 3.96 -1.56
C LEU A 67 -1.04 2.88 -0.52
N TYR A 68 -1.83 1.86 -0.90
CA TYR A 68 -2.05 0.66 -0.11
C TYR A 68 -1.27 -0.51 -0.70
N VAL A 69 -0.47 -1.19 0.11
CA VAL A 69 0.38 -2.31 -0.30
C VAL A 69 -0.08 -3.54 0.44
N ALA A 70 -0.72 -4.47 -0.24
CA ALA A 70 -1.14 -5.75 0.33
C ALA A 70 -0.10 -6.83 0.03
N GLU A 71 0.37 -7.55 1.04
CA GLU A 71 1.27 -8.71 0.86
C GLU A 71 0.50 -10.02 0.66
N LYS A 72 1.08 -10.91 -0.14
CA LYS A 72 0.67 -12.31 -0.26
C LYS A 72 1.18 -13.08 0.95
N SER A 73 0.28 -13.32 1.90
CA SER A 73 0.56 -14.05 3.13
C SER A 73 -0.70 -14.74 3.63
N LEU A 74 -0.55 -15.66 4.58
CA LEU A 74 -1.66 -16.24 5.33
C LEU A 74 -2.34 -15.23 6.26
N GLU A 75 -1.63 -14.16 6.62
CA GLU A 75 -2.19 -13.02 7.33
C GLU A 75 -2.22 -11.83 6.38
N LEU A 76 -3.37 -11.16 6.29
CA LEU A 76 -3.51 -9.95 5.52
C LEU A 76 -2.68 -8.84 6.16
N LEU A 77 -1.58 -8.51 5.50
CA LEU A 77 -0.74 -7.38 5.83
C LEU A 77 -0.92 -6.30 4.77
N VAL A 78 -1.35 -5.13 5.21
CA VAL A 78 -1.57 -3.95 4.38
C VAL A 78 -0.79 -2.78 4.95
N TYR A 79 0.12 -2.24 4.15
CA TYR A 79 0.76 -0.96 4.44
C TYR A 79 -0.03 0.16 3.80
N ARG A 80 -0.09 1.30 4.49
CA ARG A 80 -0.60 2.56 3.97
C ARG A 80 0.53 3.57 3.97
N LEU A 81 0.88 4.07 2.79
CA LEU A 81 1.91 5.07 2.58
C LEU A 81 1.27 6.38 2.10
N PRO A 82 1.64 7.54 2.66
CA PRO A 82 1.25 8.82 2.10
C PRO A 82 1.86 8.99 0.70
N LEU A 83 1.07 9.47 -0.27
CA LEU A 83 1.57 9.79 -1.61
C LEU A 83 2.21 11.17 -1.69
N PHE A 84 1.81 12.10 -0.81
CA PHE A 84 2.23 13.51 -0.88
C PHE A 84 2.81 13.98 0.45
N LYS A 85 3.70 14.98 0.37
CA LYS A 85 4.38 15.54 1.55
C LYS A 85 3.41 16.10 2.60
N ASP A 86 2.33 16.74 2.18
CA ASP A 86 1.36 17.32 3.10
C ASP A 86 0.48 16.26 3.76
N VAL A 87 0.23 15.14 3.06
CA VAL A 87 -0.41 13.95 3.64
C VAL A 87 0.51 13.32 4.70
N GLU A 88 1.81 13.19 4.43
CA GLU A 88 2.76 12.70 5.43
C GLU A 88 2.73 13.59 6.68
N LYS A 89 2.78 14.91 6.54
CA LYS A 89 2.75 15.83 7.70
C LYS A 89 1.51 15.63 8.57
N ARG A 90 0.35 15.41 7.95
CA ARG A 90 -0.92 15.15 8.63
C ARG A 90 -0.92 13.79 9.35
N ASP A 91 -0.32 12.78 8.73
CA ASP A 91 -0.38 11.39 9.18
C ASP A 91 0.78 11.00 10.11
N ARG A 92 1.76 11.88 10.28
CA ARG A 92 2.90 11.70 11.18
C ARG A 92 2.43 11.47 12.61
N THR A 93 2.93 10.40 13.21
CA THR A 93 2.76 10.10 14.63
C THR A 93 4.12 9.83 15.27
N PRO A 94 4.24 9.85 16.61
CA PRO A 94 5.48 9.46 17.28
C PRO A 94 5.96 8.04 16.89
N GLU A 95 5.02 7.14 16.61
CA GLU A 95 5.30 5.77 16.16
C GLU A 95 5.59 5.68 14.66
N SER A 96 5.07 6.61 13.85
CA SER A 96 5.31 6.68 12.41
C SER A 96 5.75 8.09 11.98
N PRO A 97 7.06 8.40 12.09
CA PRO A 97 7.58 9.73 11.73
C PRO A 97 7.53 10.03 10.23
N ARG A 98 7.20 9.04 9.39
CA ARG A 98 7.00 9.17 7.94
C ARG A 98 5.55 8.97 7.51
N GLY A 99 4.61 8.83 8.45
CA GLY A 99 3.19 8.58 8.17
C GLY A 99 2.88 7.21 7.53
N VAL A 100 3.89 6.34 7.40
CA VAL A 100 3.74 4.97 6.92
C VAL A 100 3.25 4.07 8.05
N VAL A 101 2.13 3.40 7.83
CA VAL A 101 1.47 2.59 8.86
C VAL A 101 1.02 1.25 8.29
N ARG A 102 0.74 0.29 9.17
CA ARG A 102 0.17 -1.03 8.80
C ARG A 102 -1.13 -1.31 9.54
N ASN A 103 -1.99 -2.15 8.97
CA ASN A 103 -3.19 -2.61 9.67
C ASN A 103 -2.82 -3.38 10.95
N MET A 104 -3.59 -3.18 12.01
CA MET A 104 -3.41 -3.86 13.30
C MET A 104 -4.29 -5.10 13.45
N GLY A 105 -5.33 -5.24 12.63
CA GLY A 105 -6.22 -6.39 12.68
C GLY A 105 -5.55 -7.64 12.14
N ASN A 106 -5.55 -8.71 12.95
CA ASN A 106 -5.05 -10.02 12.55
C ASN A 106 -6.11 -10.72 11.70
N LEU A 107 -6.02 -10.59 10.37
CA LEU A 107 -6.97 -11.19 9.44
C LEU A 107 -6.31 -12.35 8.68
N PHE A 108 -6.70 -13.58 9.02
CA PHE A 108 -6.16 -14.76 8.36
C PHE A 108 -6.89 -15.03 7.03
N LEU A 109 -6.12 -15.08 5.95
CA LEU A 109 -6.56 -15.44 4.62
C LEU A 109 -6.51 -16.97 4.42
N PRO A 110 -7.33 -17.52 3.51
CA PRO A 110 -7.21 -18.92 3.11
C PRO A 110 -5.80 -19.22 2.59
N ARG A 111 -5.30 -20.45 2.77
CA ARG A 111 -3.98 -20.87 2.27
C ARG A 111 -3.74 -20.59 0.79
N SER A 112 -4.80 -20.59 -0.02
CA SER A 112 -4.69 -20.22 -1.44
C SER A 112 -4.22 -18.77 -1.68
N ALA A 113 -4.27 -17.89 -0.68
CA ALA A 113 -3.82 -16.50 -0.81
C ALA A 113 -2.31 -16.39 -1.08
N GLU A 114 -1.51 -17.35 -0.62
CA GLU A 114 -0.06 -17.37 -0.86
C GLU A 114 0.29 -17.51 -2.34
N SER A 115 -0.57 -18.17 -3.13
CA SER A 115 -0.38 -18.38 -4.56
C SER A 115 -1.23 -17.46 -5.44
N ARG A 116 -2.07 -16.60 -4.84
CA ARG A 116 -3.03 -15.73 -5.54
C ARG A 116 -2.66 -14.27 -5.35
N LYS A 117 -3.10 -13.40 -6.26
CA LYS A 117 -3.02 -11.94 -6.04
C LYS A 117 -4.05 -11.55 -4.98
N VAL A 118 -3.60 -10.82 -3.95
CA VAL A 118 -4.45 -10.31 -2.88
C VAL A 118 -4.63 -8.81 -3.11
N HIS A 119 -5.80 -8.40 -3.60
CA HIS A 119 -6.13 -6.99 -3.80
C HIS A 119 -6.85 -6.46 -2.56
N PHE A 120 -6.53 -5.23 -2.18
CA PHE A 120 -7.12 -4.54 -1.04
C PHE A 120 -7.60 -3.16 -1.47
N PHE A 121 -8.89 -2.90 -1.31
CA PHE A 121 -9.51 -1.62 -1.68
C PHE A 121 -10.14 -0.98 -0.46
N VAL A 122 -9.86 0.29 -0.22
CA VAL A 122 -10.52 1.05 0.84
C VAL A 122 -11.81 1.66 0.31
N VAL A 123 -12.90 1.57 1.08
CA VAL A 123 -14.22 2.11 0.71
C VAL A 123 -14.31 3.61 0.96
N ARG A 124 -13.56 4.09 1.95
CA ARG A 124 -13.48 5.51 2.33
C ARG A 124 -12.01 5.87 2.47
N ASP A 125 -11.47 6.52 1.45
CA ASP A 125 -10.14 7.09 1.60
C ASP A 125 -10.25 8.30 2.55
N ASP A 126 -9.23 8.53 3.39
CA ASP A 126 -9.18 9.63 4.38
C ASP A 126 -9.11 11.03 3.71
N GLY A 127 -9.49 11.13 2.43
CA GLY A 127 -9.79 12.37 1.70
C GLY A 127 -11.26 12.79 1.77
N ASP A 128 -12.16 11.96 2.30
CA ASP A 128 -13.60 12.26 2.48
C ASP A 128 -13.95 12.67 3.92
N GLY A 129 -13.09 13.48 4.54
CA GLY A 129 -13.43 14.19 5.77
C GLY A 129 -14.49 15.26 5.48
N PRO A 130 -15.54 15.42 6.31
CA PRO A 130 -16.56 16.46 6.13
C PRO A 130 -16.04 17.84 6.58
N GLU A 131 -14.93 18.28 6.01
CA GLU A 131 -14.29 19.59 6.33
C GLU A 131 -14.39 20.60 5.17
N ALA A 132 -15.33 20.37 4.25
CA ALA A 132 -15.73 21.32 3.21
C ALA A 132 -17.18 21.81 3.35
N ALA A 133 -17.74 21.76 4.57
CA ALA A 133 -19.11 22.19 4.83
C ALA A 133 -19.24 22.97 6.15
N THR A 134 -18.71 24.19 6.15
CA THR A 134 -19.01 25.27 7.10
C THR A 134 -18.56 26.56 6.42
N GLU A 135 -19.33 27.62 6.15
CA GLU A 135 -20.74 28.03 6.35
C GLU A 135 -21.02 29.03 5.20
N GLU A 136 -22.19 29.12 4.57
CA GLU A 136 -23.26 30.01 5.01
C GLU A 136 -24.60 29.69 4.30
N GLY A 137 -25.63 29.50 5.11
CA GLY A 137 -26.99 29.99 4.86
C GLY A 137 -27.87 29.27 3.83
N VAL A 138 -28.79 28.43 4.29
CA VAL A 138 -30.26 28.68 4.21
C VAL A 138 -30.99 27.58 5.00
N ARG A 139 -31.88 28.01 5.90
CA ARG A 139 -32.83 27.20 6.66
C ARG A 139 -33.69 26.33 5.74
N GLY A 140 -33.66 25.01 5.93
CA GLY A 140 -34.56 24.08 5.27
C GLY A 140 -34.72 22.80 6.09
N THR A 141 -35.81 22.73 6.85
CA THR A 141 -36.23 21.57 7.63
C THR A 141 -36.52 20.39 6.68
N GLN A 142 -35.66 19.37 6.62
CA GLN A 142 -36.02 18.09 6.02
C GLN A 142 -35.51 16.92 6.87
N LYS A 143 -36.48 16.29 7.56
CA LYS A 143 -36.40 14.90 8.02
C LYS A 143 -36.18 14.01 6.80
N HIS A 144 -35.02 13.36 6.71
CA HIS A 144 -34.87 12.13 5.95
C HIS A 144 -34.32 11.02 6.87
N THR A 145 -35.28 10.26 7.38
CA THR A 145 -35.26 8.82 7.58
C THR A 145 -33.91 8.18 7.88
N ALA A 146 -33.76 7.76 9.14
CA ALA A 146 -32.83 6.70 9.54
C ALA A 146 -33.03 5.47 8.65
N SER A 147 -32.20 5.32 7.62
CA SER A 147 -32.15 4.10 6.81
C SER A 147 -31.07 3.19 7.37
N SER A 148 -31.52 2.21 8.15
CA SER A 148 -31.00 0.84 8.24
C SER A 148 -29.50 0.69 8.51
N SER A 149 -29.19 0.30 9.75
CA SER A 149 -28.01 -0.45 10.17
C SER A 149 -27.62 -1.56 9.18
N LYS A 150 -26.66 -1.29 8.29
CA LYS A 150 -25.85 -2.29 7.60
C LYS A 150 -24.42 -2.01 7.99
N ASP A 151 -23.72 -3.03 8.47
CA ASP A 151 -22.31 -2.95 8.87
C ASP A 151 -21.53 -2.13 7.85
N LYS A 152 -21.02 -0.99 8.30
CA LYS A 152 -20.35 -0.04 7.44
C LYS A 152 -18.96 -0.58 7.15
N TYR A 153 -18.85 -1.36 6.09
CA TYR A 153 -17.58 -1.90 5.62
C TYR A 153 -16.60 -0.76 5.32
N THR A 154 -15.34 -0.94 5.72
CA THR A 154 -14.26 0.03 5.53
C THR A 154 -13.32 -0.37 4.40
N ALA A 155 -13.24 -1.67 4.09
CA ALA A 155 -12.41 -2.18 3.01
C ALA A 155 -13.01 -3.42 2.32
N HIS A 156 -12.50 -3.73 1.14
CA HIS A 156 -12.76 -4.93 0.36
C HIS A 156 -11.45 -5.66 0.08
N VAL A 157 -11.43 -6.97 0.29
CA VAL A 157 -10.33 -7.85 -0.09
C VAL A 157 -10.80 -8.72 -1.24
N LEU A 158 -10.01 -8.82 -2.30
CA LEU A 158 -10.27 -9.70 -3.43
C LEU A 158 -9.05 -10.61 -3.67
N LEU A 159 -9.27 -11.92 -3.56
CA LEU A 159 -8.33 -12.94 -3.98
C LEU A 159 -8.56 -13.22 -5.47
N GLY A 160 -7.58 -12.91 -6.32
CA GLY A 160 -7.65 -13.14 -7.77
C GLY A 160 -7.80 -14.61 -8.13
N ALA A 161 -8.17 -14.96 -9.37
CA ALA A 161 -8.30 -16.37 -9.75
C ALA A 161 -6.97 -17.14 -9.64
N GLN A 162 -7.01 -18.43 -9.32
CA GLN A 162 -5.83 -19.29 -9.40
C GLN A 162 -5.72 -19.85 -10.82
N ASN A 163 -4.76 -19.32 -11.58
CA ASN A 163 -4.48 -19.82 -12.92
C ASN A 163 -3.51 -21.02 -12.85
N GLU A 164 -3.82 -22.06 -13.64
CA GLU A 164 -3.01 -23.25 -13.82
C GLU A 164 -1.56 -22.84 -14.20
N GLY A 165 -0.59 -23.14 -13.35
CA GLY A 165 0.81 -22.83 -13.63
C GLY A 165 1.73 -22.90 -12.42
N GLY A 166 1.20 -22.65 -11.22
CA GLY A 166 1.91 -22.92 -9.96
C GLY A 166 1.30 -24.13 -9.29
N THR A 167 1.91 -25.31 -9.41
CA THR A 167 1.67 -26.37 -8.40
C THR A 167 2.06 -25.79 -7.05
N PRO A 168 1.12 -25.64 -6.11
CA PRO A 168 1.45 -25.23 -4.76
C PRO A 168 2.49 -26.20 -4.19
N GLU A 169 3.48 -25.71 -3.43
CA GLU A 169 4.56 -26.57 -2.94
C GLU A 169 4.08 -27.76 -2.10
N TRP A 170 2.93 -27.63 -1.44
CA TRP A 170 2.32 -28.71 -0.67
C TRP A 170 1.72 -29.84 -1.53
N PHE A 171 1.54 -29.64 -2.83
CA PHE A 171 1.20 -30.71 -3.79
C PHE A 171 2.46 -31.43 -4.33
N ARG A 172 3.67 -30.95 -4.02
CA ARG A 172 4.93 -31.44 -4.61
C ARG A 172 5.38 -32.83 -4.10
N GLY A 173 4.53 -33.55 -3.37
CA GLY A 173 4.79 -34.90 -2.84
C GLY A 173 3.80 -35.98 -3.29
N THR A 174 2.73 -35.63 -4.00
CA THR A 174 1.78 -36.63 -4.51
C THR A 174 2.02 -36.83 -6.00
N SER A 175 2.52 -37.99 -6.41
CA SER A 175 2.80 -38.39 -7.80
C SER A 175 1.54 -38.50 -8.69
N ARG A 176 0.43 -37.89 -8.30
CA ARG A 176 -0.75 -37.70 -9.12
C ARG A 176 -0.82 -36.22 -9.48
N ILE A 177 -0.76 -35.94 -10.77
CA ILE A 177 -1.13 -34.64 -11.34
C ILE A 177 -2.61 -34.44 -11.03
N VAL A 178 -2.91 -33.94 -9.83
CA VAL A 178 -4.22 -33.45 -9.48
C VAL A 178 -4.22 -32.02 -9.99
N PHE A 179 -4.87 -31.81 -11.14
CA PHE A 179 -5.23 -30.47 -11.58
C PHE A 179 -6.03 -29.83 -10.45
N ALA A 180 -5.41 -28.92 -9.70
CA ALA A 180 -6.14 -28.14 -8.72
C ALA A 180 -7.27 -27.43 -9.49
N PRO A 181 -8.55 -27.61 -9.11
CA PRO A 181 -9.65 -27.00 -9.83
C PRO A 181 -9.42 -25.48 -9.86
N LYS A 182 -9.62 -24.86 -11.04
CA LYS A 182 -9.53 -23.40 -11.22
C LYS A 182 -10.39 -22.73 -10.14
N MET A 183 -9.74 -22.09 -9.17
CA MET A 183 -10.44 -21.38 -8.12
C MET A 183 -10.89 -20.03 -8.65
N ALA A 184 -12.21 -19.80 -8.62
CA ALA A 184 -12.79 -18.51 -8.95
C ALA A 184 -12.27 -17.41 -8.00
N PRO A 185 -12.25 -16.14 -8.44
CA PRO A 185 -11.98 -15.01 -7.56
C PRO A 185 -12.90 -15.03 -6.33
N GLN A 186 -12.36 -14.66 -5.16
CA GLN A 186 -13.10 -14.63 -3.90
C GLN A 186 -12.99 -13.23 -3.30
N GLY A 187 -14.13 -12.65 -2.90
CA GLY A 187 -14.19 -11.32 -2.29
C GLY A 187 -14.71 -11.38 -0.86
N VAL A 188 -14.16 -10.56 0.02
CA VAL A 188 -14.60 -10.41 1.41
C VAL A 188 -14.66 -8.92 1.76
N HIS A 189 -15.69 -8.54 2.50
CA HIS A 189 -15.85 -7.20 3.05
C HIS A 189 -15.28 -7.14 4.46
N LEU A 190 -14.54 -6.09 4.79
CA LEU A 190 -13.96 -5.88 6.10
C LEU A 190 -14.66 -4.73 6.82
N THR A 191 -14.96 -4.94 8.09
CA THR A 191 -15.36 -3.89 9.03
C THR A 191 -14.14 -3.24 9.68
N GLN A 192 -14.35 -2.09 10.33
CA GLN A 192 -13.27 -1.42 11.07
C GLN A 192 -12.70 -2.28 12.21
N GLU A 193 -13.52 -3.10 12.86
CA GLU A 193 -13.08 -4.01 13.93
C GLU A 193 -12.16 -5.11 13.39
N GLN A 194 -12.44 -5.62 12.18
CA GLN A 194 -11.63 -6.64 11.53
C GLN A 194 -10.31 -6.10 10.96
N LEU A 195 -10.35 -4.92 10.34
CA LEU A 195 -9.15 -4.27 9.82
C LEU A 195 -8.24 -3.76 10.95
N GLY A 196 -8.85 -3.42 12.09
CA GLY A 196 -8.17 -2.78 13.20
C GLY A 196 -7.79 -1.33 12.90
N GLY A 197 -7.00 -0.75 13.80
CA GLY A 197 -6.37 0.55 13.59
C GLY A 197 -5.17 0.49 12.65
N TRP A 198 -4.52 1.64 12.50
CA TRP A 198 -3.26 1.77 11.78
C TRP A 198 -2.12 1.99 12.78
N SER A 199 -1.03 1.21 12.69
CA SER A 199 0.12 1.32 13.59
C SER A 199 1.40 1.64 12.84
N GLY A 200 2.20 2.53 13.44
CA GLY A 200 3.53 2.92 12.97
C GLY A 200 4.66 1.98 13.37
N ASP A 201 4.41 0.98 14.22
CA ASP A 201 5.43 0.02 14.70
C ASP A 201 5.86 -0.95 13.58
N ILE A 202 6.54 -0.40 12.58
CA ILE A 202 7.16 -1.09 11.45
C ILE A 202 8.65 -1.18 11.79
N LYS A 203 9.05 -2.32 12.35
CA LYS A 203 10.43 -2.55 12.78
C LYS A 203 11.41 -2.33 11.63
N GLY A 204 12.40 -1.48 11.87
CA GLY A 204 13.55 -1.29 10.99
C GLY A 204 13.32 -0.31 9.84
N GLN A 205 12.34 0.60 9.88
CA GLN A 205 12.28 1.65 8.87
C GLN A 205 13.50 2.58 8.99
N ASP A 206 14.50 2.40 8.11
CA ASP A 206 15.66 3.29 8.06
C ASP A 206 15.18 4.65 7.56
N ALA A 207 15.60 5.72 8.25
CA ALA A 207 15.35 7.07 7.78
C ALA A 207 16.12 7.29 6.47
N MET A 208 15.43 7.24 5.33
CA MET A 208 15.97 7.84 4.11
C MET A 208 16.11 9.34 4.40
N THR A 209 17.31 9.87 4.18
CA THR A 209 17.64 11.29 4.38
C THR A 209 16.69 12.13 3.53
N ASP A 210 16.04 13.12 4.14
CA ASP A 210 15.36 14.18 3.40
C ASP A 210 16.39 14.75 2.42
N GLN A 211 16.26 14.46 1.13
CA GLN A 211 16.98 15.23 0.13
C GLN A 211 16.40 16.64 0.23
N ASN A 212 17.12 17.52 0.93
CA ASN A 212 16.87 18.95 0.94
C ASN A 212 17.07 19.45 -0.48
N VAL A 213 16.03 19.34 -1.31
CA VAL A 213 16.08 19.86 -2.66
C VAL A 213 15.96 21.37 -2.54
N ASP A 214 17.09 22.04 -2.71
CA ASP A 214 17.25 23.48 -2.56
C ASP A 214 16.14 24.24 -3.30
N HIS A 215 15.40 25.08 -2.57
CA HIS A 215 14.33 25.89 -3.13
C HIS A 215 14.98 27.13 -3.75
N GLY A 216 15.57 26.95 -4.94
CA GLY A 216 16.05 28.07 -5.74
C GLY A 216 14.95 29.13 -5.84
N LYS A 217 15.21 30.31 -5.27
CA LYS A 217 14.33 31.49 -5.26
C LYS A 217 14.05 31.95 -6.69
N GLY A 218 13.08 31.32 -7.35
CA GLY A 218 12.59 31.68 -8.66
C GLY A 218 11.09 31.92 -8.59
N ARG A 219 10.65 33.07 -9.12
CA ARG A 219 9.28 33.58 -9.17
C ARG A 219 8.19 32.50 -9.10
N GLU A 220 7.25 32.73 -8.20
CA GLU A 220 6.04 31.95 -7.97
C GLU A 220 5.25 31.76 -9.28
N ILE A 221 5.33 30.55 -9.85
CA ILE A 221 4.50 30.12 -10.98
C ILE A 221 3.33 29.33 -10.40
N THR A 222 2.18 30.00 -10.31
CA THR A 222 0.92 29.63 -9.66
C THR A 222 0.15 28.43 -10.28
N SER A 223 0.80 27.56 -11.07
CA SER A 223 0.09 26.42 -11.72
C SER A 223 0.95 25.18 -11.96
N MET A 224 1.71 24.75 -10.96
CA MET A 224 2.40 23.45 -10.99
C MET A 224 1.59 22.42 -10.19
N LEU A 225 1.34 21.24 -10.77
CA LEU A 225 0.67 20.14 -10.09
C LEU A 225 1.72 19.07 -9.73
N GLU A 226 1.63 18.57 -8.51
CA GLU A 226 2.25 17.31 -8.13
C GLU A 226 1.42 16.18 -8.76
N ARG A 227 2.09 15.24 -9.41
CA ARG A 227 1.43 14.07 -10.01
C ARG A 227 2.23 12.82 -9.65
N PHE A 228 1.49 11.74 -9.49
CA PHE A 228 2.01 10.40 -9.36
C PHE A 228 1.62 9.57 -10.61
N GLU A 229 2.58 8.90 -11.24
CA GLU A 229 2.42 8.01 -12.38
C GLU A 229 2.88 6.59 -12.04
N ALA A 230 1.92 5.68 -11.85
CA ALA A 230 2.15 4.36 -11.30
C ALA A 230 3.18 3.49 -12.04
N MET A 231 3.56 3.77 -13.29
CA MET A 231 4.59 2.98 -14.00
C MET A 231 6.01 3.51 -13.80
N GLU A 232 6.15 4.76 -13.38
CA GLU A 232 7.44 5.47 -13.30
C GLU A 232 7.81 5.83 -11.86
N ASP A 233 6.82 5.91 -10.98
CA ASP A 233 6.94 6.56 -9.68
C ASP A 233 7.02 5.56 -8.49
N PHE A 234 7.17 4.26 -8.76
CA PHE A 234 7.51 3.28 -7.72
C PHE A 234 8.65 2.36 -8.15
N GLU A 235 9.43 1.91 -7.16
CA GLU A 235 10.53 0.99 -7.36
C GLU A 235 10.59 -0.04 -6.21
N PHE A 236 10.84 -1.31 -6.54
CA PHE A 236 11.17 -2.33 -5.55
C PHE A 236 12.68 -2.50 -5.49
N VAL A 237 13.27 -2.16 -4.34
CA VAL A 237 14.71 -2.26 -4.10
C VAL A 237 14.99 -3.50 -3.23
N PRO A 238 15.67 -4.53 -3.76
CA PRO A 238 16.14 -5.65 -2.95
C PRO A 238 17.26 -5.22 -2.00
N TYR A 239 17.30 -5.81 -0.82
CA TYR A 239 18.39 -5.61 0.14
C TYR A 239 18.65 -6.87 0.96
N LEU A 240 19.86 -7.05 1.47
CA LEU A 240 20.22 -8.20 2.30
C LEU A 240 20.12 -7.81 3.78
N HIS A 241 19.47 -8.65 4.57
CA HIS A 241 19.64 -8.67 6.02
C HIS A 241 20.72 -9.68 6.38
N HIS A 242 21.57 -9.32 7.34
CA HIS A 242 22.55 -10.19 7.96
C HIS A 242 22.17 -10.43 9.43
#